data_AF-A0A2L2XHL7-F1
#
_entry.id   AF-A0A2L2XHL7-F1
#
_cell.length_a   1.000
_cell.length_b   1.000
_cell.length_c   1.000
_cell.angle_alpha   90.00
_cell.angle_beta   90.00
_cell.angle_gamma   90.00
#
_symmetry.space_group_name_H-M   'P 1'
#
loop_
_entity.id
_entity.type
_entity.pdbx_description
1 polymer ?
#
loop_
_entity_poly.entity_id
_entity_poly.type
_entity_poly.pdbx_seq_one_letter_code
_entity_poly.pdbx_strand_id
1 'polypeptide(L)'
;MITPKNGLYLTEADFEQWQDYFSKLIMTEEERDNILEGCSLNPDLKVKNITFVVTEKCNLACKYCYEVHKSNNVMTKETAKRAVDFLFDKKKVNGYYSEIVSPGVILEFIGGEPLLEIDLIDYIVEYFKFRAFEFNHPWALNYMISLTTNGILYDTEKVQRFLWRNPGKVSVGLTIDGNRELHDACRVFPDGSGSYDIVERAARKWIQNEARPQTKITLSPDNVRYLRPALENVWSLGIVGAFTNCCFEEGWTLEHARILYREMVGLADYLIDNELYGKVYTSLFNEAIGKPLTETRNWCGGNGQMLAIGTDGKCFPCIRFMEYSMSTPGRKEQSIGDIWRGLDRREENPWLRRLKEIDMISQSAQKCIDCQIAAGCSLCTGYNYDRFGDPNVRATFICDMQHARVAANVYYWNRLYRDLGLDQSFDDNVPGEFINLLQGR
;
A
#
# COMPACT_ATOMS: atom_id res chain seq x y z
N MET A 1 -20.42 9.73 -9.55
CA MET A 1 -20.87 8.98 -8.36
C MET A 1 -20.57 7.51 -8.60
N ILE A 2 -19.94 6.84 -7.63
CA ILE A 2 -19.69 5.39 -7.69
C ILE A 2 -21.00 4.71 -7.28
N THR A 3 -21.47 3.74 -8.07
CA THR A 3 -22.65 2.94 -7.73
C THR A 3 -22.20 1.64 -7.07
N PRO A 4 -22.73 1.29 -5.89
CA PRO A 4 -22.45 0.01 -5.25
C PRO A 4 -22.72 -1.18 -6.18
N LYS A 5 -21.74 -2.07 -6.34
CA LYS A 5 -21.90 -3.31 -7.13
C LYS A 5 -22.96 -4.24 -6.55
N ASN A 6 -23.14 -4.25 -5.23
CA ASN A 6 -24.19 -5.01 -4.56
C ASN A 6 -25.56 -4.29 -4.55
N GLY A 7 -25.64 -3.06 -5.08
CA GLY A 7 -26.86 -2.24 -5.15
C GLY A 7 -27.26 -1.53 -3.85
N LEU A 8 -26.53 -1.71 -2.74
CA LEU A 8 -26.92 -1.22 -1.41
C LEU A 8 -25.87 -0.29 -0.78
N TYR A 9 -24.62 -0.76 -0.64
CA TYR A 9 -23.55 -0.05 0.05
C TYR A 9 -22.20 -0.32 -0.59
N LEU A 10 -21.30 0.66 -0.53
CA LEU A 10 -19.96 0.55 -1.10
C LEU A 10 -19.10 -0.43 -0.30
N THR A 11 -18.29 -1.19 -1.02
CA THR A 11 -17.35 -2.20 -0.52
C THR A 11 -15.99 -2.00 -1.17
N GLU A 12 -14.96 -2.72 -0.70
CA GLU A 12 -13.64 -2.71 -1.33
C GLU A 12 -13.70 -3.05 -2.82
N ALA A 13 -14.62 -3.93 -3.22
CA ALA A 13 -14.80 -4.33 -4.61
C ALA A 13 -15.22 -3.16 -5.53
N ASP A 14 -15.79 -2.08 -4.99
CA ASP A 14 -16.15 -0.87 -5.73
C ASP A 14 -14.94 0.04 -6.00
N PHE A 15 -13.87 -0.15 -5.23
CA PHE A 15 -12.60 0.60 -5.29
C PHE A 15 -11.49 -0.28 -5.85
N GLU A 16 -11.70 -0.76 -7.08
CA GLU A 16 -10.71 -1.55 -7.81
C GLU A 16 -9.33 -0.86 -7.83
N GLN A 17 -8.30 -1.57 -7.39
CA GLN A 17 -6.94 -1.05 -7.41
C GLN A 17 -6.47 -0.86 -8.85
N TRP A 18 -5.61 0.13 -9.06
CA TRP A 18 -5.13 0.46 -10.41
C TRP A 18 -4.44 -0.70 -11.12
N GLN A 19 -3.69 -1.51 -10.38
CA GLN A 19 -3.06 -2.72 -10.90
C GLN A 19 -4.09 -3.77 -11.33
N ASP A 20 -5.13 -4.00 -10.54
CA ASP A 20 -6.19 -4.96 -10.87
C ASP A 20 -6.95 -4.52 -12.13
N TYR A 21 -7.30 -3.24 -12.19
CA TYR A 21 -7.92 -2.64 -13.38
C TYR A 21 -7.03 -2.83 -14.61
N PHE A 22 -5.75 -2.45 -14.51
CA PHE A 22 -4.81 -2.55 -15.61
C PHE A 22 -4.60 -4.01 -16.03
N SER A 23 -4.45 -4.93 -15.08
CA SER A 23 -4.27 -6.35 -15.36
C SER A 23 -5.45 -6.96 -16.12
N LYS A 24 -6.67 -6.47 -15.92
CA LYS A 24 -7.86 -6.93 -16.67
C LYS A 24 -7.88 -6.45 -18.12
N LEU A 25 -7.19 -5.34 -18.42
CA LEU A 25 -7.05 -4.82 -19.78
C LEU A 25 -5.97 -5.56 -20.59
N ILE A 26 -5.09 -6.31 -19.92
CA ILE A 26 -4.02 -7.07 -20.57
C ILE A 26 -4.54 -8.44 -21.02
N MET A 27 -4.72 -8.60 -22.33
CA MET A 27 -4.97 -9.91 -22.96
C MET A 27 -3.64 -10.58 -23.28
N THR A 28 -3.41 -11.77 -22.72
CA THR A 28 -2.26 -12.61 -23.12
C THR A 28 -2.49 -13.19 -24.53
N GLU A 29 -1.44 -13.51 -25.30
CA GLU A 29 -1.58 -14.27 -26.55
C GLU A 29 -2.19 -15.66 -26.29
N GLU A 30 -1.90 -16.26 -25.14
CA GLU A 30 -2.42 -17.57 -24.72
C GLU A 30 -3.94 -17.56 -24.41
N GLU A 31 -4.50 -16.42 -23.99
CA GLU A 31 -5.95 -16.20 -23.88
C GLU A 31 -6.63 -16.00 -25.24
N ARG A 32 -5.89 -15.54 -26.26
CA ARG A 32 -6.38 -15.50 -27.65
C ARG A 32 -6.39 -16.87 -28.30
N ASP A 33 -5.44 -17.74 -27.92
CA ASP A 33 -5.23 -19.05 -28.55
C ASP A 33 -5.78 -20.24 -27.73
N ASN A 34 -6.40 -20.00 -26.56
CA ASN A 34 -6.93 -21.03 -25.63
C ASN A 34 -5.89 -22.07 -25.17
N ILE A 35 -4.63 -21.67 -24.97
CA ILE A 35 -3.51 -22.61 -24.74
C ILE A 35 -3.26 -22.89 -23.25
N LEU A 36 -3.63 -21.97 -22.34
CA LEU A 36 -3.38 -22.14 -20.90
C LEU A 36 -4.67 -22.16 -20.06
N GLU A 37 -5.10 -23.35 -19.67
CA GLU A 37 -5.90 -23.53 -18.46
C GLU A 37 -5.01 -23.25 -17.23
N GLY A 38 -5.25 -22.12 -16.53
CA GLY A 38 -4.70 -21.86 -15.19
C GLY A 38 -3.80 -20.63 -15.01
N CYS A 39 -3.35 -19.95 -16.08
CA CYS A 39 -2.61 -18.67 -15.97
C CYS A 39 -3.52 -17.43 -15.85
N SER A 40 -4.83 -17.60 -16.08
CA SER A 40 -5.84 -16.54 -16.05
C SER A 40 -6.25 -16.05 -14.64
N LEU A 41 -5.66 -16.58 -13.56
CA LEU A 41 -6.21 -16.46 -12.20
C LEU A 41 -5.41 -15.60 -11.20
N ASN A 42 -4.25 -15.04 -11.57
CA ASN A 42 -3.49 -14.15 -10.66
C ASN A 42 -3.07 -12.83 -11.35
N PRO A 43 -3.75 -11.71 -11.06
CA PRO A 43 -3.42 -10.40 -11.67
C PRO A 43 -1.99 -9.92 -11.36
N ASP A 44 -1.40 -10.35 -10.24
CA ASP A 44 0.00 -10.05 -9.88
C ASP A 44 1.03 -10.69 -10.82
N LEU A 45 0.61 -11.69 -11.61
CA LEU A 45 1.48 -12.33 -12.60
C LEU A 45 1.45 -11.58 -13.94
N LYS A 46 0.27 -11.14 -14.39
CA LYS A 46 0.08 -10.48 -15.71
C LYS A 46 0.70 -9.09 -15.79
N VAL A 47 0.71 -8.37 -14.68
CA VAL A 47 1.28 -7.03 -14.58
C VAL A 47 2.37 -7.05 -13.52
N LYS A 48 3.61 -6.79 -13.95
CA LYS A 48 4.73 -6.68 -13.01
C LYS A 48 4.82 -5.26 -12.45
N ASN A 49 4.74 -5.10 -11.14
CA ASN A 49 5.16 -3.85 -10.50
C ASN A 49 6.67 -3.83 -10.34
N ILE A 50 7.30 -2.73 -10.74
CA ILE A 50 8.73 -2.48 -10.56
C ILE A 50 8.87 -1.13 -9.86
N THR A 51 9.36 -1.17 -8.63
CA THR A 51 9.48 0.01 -7.77
C THR A 51 10.86 0.63 -7.92
N PHE A 52 10.91 1.92 -8.24
CA PHE A 52 12.12 2.73 -8.27
C PHE A 52 12.15 3.66 -7.06
N VAL A 53 13.17 3.52 -6.21
CA VAL A 53 13.51 4.49 -5.17
C VAL A 53 14.44 5.52 -5.80
N VAL A 54 13.87 6.63 -6.27
CA VAL A 54 14.63 7.67 -6.99
C VAL A 54 15.40 8.59 -6.05
N THR A 55 14.97 8.68 -4.79
CA THR A 55 15.63 9.48 -3.75
C THR A 55 15.28 8.96 -2.36
N GLU A 56 16.22 9.08 -1.42
CA GLU A 56 15.98 8.87 0.02
C GLU A 56 15.61 10.18 0.73
N LYS A 57 15.64 11.30 0.01
CA LYS A 57 15.30 12.62 0.53
C LYS A 57 13.79 12.79 0.55
N CYS A 58 13.27 13.35 1.65
CA CYS A 58 11.89 13.83 1.74
C CYS A 58 11.90 15.28 2.25
N ASN A 59 10.91 16.05 1.83
CA ASN A 59 10.63 17.38 2.36
C ASN A 59 9.73 17.35 3.62
N LEU A 60 9.28 16.17 4.06
CA LEU A 60 8.58 15.96 5.32
C LEU A 60 9.37 15.03 6.25
N ALA A 61 9.12 15.17 7.56
CA ALA A 61 9.67 14.36 8.64
C ALA A 61 8.54 13.61 9.37
N CYS A 62 7.75 12.83 8.62
CA CYS A 62 6.55 12.23 9.18
C CYS A 62 6.87 11.25 10.33
N LYS A 63 6.15 11.36 11.46
CA LYS A 63 6.43 10.60 12.69
C LYS A 63 6.23 9.09 12.57
N TYR A 64 5.20 8.65 11.84
CA TYR A 64 4.91 7.23 11.61
C TYR A 64 5.68 6.64 10.42
N CYS A 65 6.53 7.42 9.75
CA CYS A 65 7.16 6.99 8.51
C CYS A 65 8.13 5.85 8.78
N TYR A 66 8.01 4.78 8.02
CA TYR A 66 8.96 3.67 8.10
C TYR A 66 10.33 3.97 7.48
N GLU A 67 10.43 5.03 6.67
CA GLU A 67 11.70 5.51 6.13
C GLU A 67 12.37 6.42 7.17
N VAL A 68 12.94 5.80 8.20
CA VAL A 68 13.41 6.45 9.43
C VAL A 68 14.79 7.09 9.28
N HIS A 69 15.58 6.70 8.28
CA HIS A 69 16.94 7.20 8.05
C HIS A 69 17.07 7.91 6.70
N LYS A 70 16.17 8.88 6.47
CA LYS A 70 16.20 9.72 5.26
C LYS A 70 17.56 10.37 5.07
N SER A 71 18.07 10.32 3.84
CA SER A 71 19.38 10.84 3.46
C SER A 71 19.24 11.77 2.25
N ASN A 72 20.36 12.30 1.75
CA ASN A 72 20.40 13.07 0.51
C ASN A 72 20.81 12.21 -0.70
N ASN A 73 20.76 10.88 -0.58
CA ASN A 73 21.06 9.98 -1.69
C ASN A 73 19.97 10.11 -2.77
N VAL A 74 20.42 10.32 -4.00
CA VAL A 74 19.57 10.43 -5.19
C VAL A 74 20.12 9.47 -6.23
N MET A 75 19.24 8.73 -6.89
CA MET A 75 19.61 7.86 -8.00
C MET A 75 20.25 8.71 -9.12
N THR A 76 21.46 8.36 -9.55
CA THR A 76 22.10 9.07 -10.65
C THR A 76 21.44 8.72 -11.98
N LYS A 77 21.58 9.58 -13.00
CA LYS A 77 21.08 9.28 -14.35
C LYS A 77 21.73 8.02 -14.93
N GLU A 78 23.00 7.78 -14.63
CA GLU A 78 23.74 6.59 -15.05
C GLU A 78 23.14 5.31 -14.43
N THR A 79 22.88 5.33 -13.12
CA THR A 79 22.21 4.22 -12.42
C THR A 79 20.80 4.02 -12.94
N ALA A 80 20.02 5.08 -13.11
CA ALA A 80 18.67 5.04 -13.65
C ALA A 80 18.62 4.42 -15.06
N LYS A 81 19.49 4.87 -15.96
CA LYS A 81 19.65 4.28 -17.30
C LYS A 81 19.97 2.80 -17.19
N ARG A 82 20.92 2.43 -16.30
CA ARG A 82 21.33 1.05 -16.16
C ARG A 82 20.25 0.17 -15.54
N ALA A 83 19.44 0.71 -14.63
CA ALA A 83 18.31 0.02 -14.05
C ALA A 83 17.28 -0.34 -15.14
N VAL A 84 16.95 0.60 -16.03
CA VAL A 84 16.10 0.32 -17.20
C VAL A 84 16.74 -0.73 -18.10
N ASP A 85 18.03 -0.61 -18.44
CA ASP A 85 18.71 -1.62 -19.27
C ASP A 85 18.70 -3.02 -18.63
N PHE A 86 18.82 -3.08 -17.31
CA PHE A 86 18.74 -4.32 -16.55
C PHE A 86 17.37 -4.98 -16.71
N LEU A 87 16.27 -4.23 -16.77
CA LEU A 87 14.92 -4.78 -16.93
C LEU A 87 14.73 -5.55 -18.25
N PHE A 88 15.50 -5.24 -19.28
CA PHE A 88 15.44 -5.92 -20.58
C PHE A 88 16.52 -7.00 -20.74
N ASP A 89 17.39 -7.20 -19.74
CA ASP A 89 18.43 -8.22 -19.76
C ASP A 89 17.92 -9.52 -19.14
N LYS A 90 17.41 -10.43 -19.99
CA LYS A 90 16.82 -11.72 -19.60
C LYS A 90 17.74 -12.56 -18.70
N LYS A 91 19.07 -12.46 -18.87
CA LYS A 91 20.03 -13.21 -18.05
C LYS A 91 20.13 -12.64 -16.63
N LYS A 92 20.05 -11.32 -16.49
CA LYS A 92 20.17 -10.63 -15.21
C LYS A 92 18.89 -10.64 -14.40
N VAL A 93 17.73 -10.49 -15.05
CA VAL A 93 16.44 -10.60 -14.34
C VAL A 93 16.15 -12.03 -13.92
N ASN A 94 16.81 -13.02 -14.53
CA ASN A 94 16.92 -14.37 -13.99
C ASN A 94 15.58 -15.02 -13.64
N GLY A 95 14.57 -14.82 -14.51
CA GLY A 95 13.24 -15.42 -14.37
C GLY A 95 12.33 -14.78 -13.32
N TYR A 96 12.69 -13.61 -12.76
CA TYR A 96 11.84 -12.89 -11.80
C TYR A 96 10.50 -12.39 -12.39
N TYR A 97 10.47 -12.28 -13.72
CA TYR A 97 9.30 -12.12 -14.59
C TYR A 97 9.65 -12.61 -16.00
N SER A 98 8.66 -12.74 -16.87
CA SER A 98 8.84 -12.99 -18.30
C SER A 98 7.82 -12.21 -19.12
N GLU A 99 8.13 -11.97 -20.39
CA GLU A 99 7.23 -11.26 -21.32
C GLU A 99 5.92 -12.02 -21.60
N ILE A 100 5.93 -13.36 -21.43
CA ILE A 100 4.77 -14.24 -21.60
C ILE A 100 3.86 -14.14 -20.38
N VAL A 101 4.43 -14.27 -19.18
CA VAL A 101 3.68 -14.29 -17.92
C VAL A 101 3.25 -12.87 -17.52
N SER A 102 4.12 -11.89 -17.73
CA SER A 102 3.95 -10.49 -17.33
C SER A 102 3.99 -9.52 -18.53
N PRO A 103 3.04 -9.60 -19.47
CA PRO A 103 3.03 -8.73 -20.65
C PRO A 103 2.67 -7.26 -20.34
N GLY A 104 2.27 -6.95 -19.10
CA GLY A 104 2.11 -5.58 -18.60
C GLY A 104 3.12 -5.21 -17.50
N VAL A 105 3.37 -3.91 -17.33
CA VAL A 105 4.23 -3.39 -16.26
C VAL A 105 3.69 -2.10 -15.66
N ILE A 106 3.90 -1.93 -14.36
CA ILE A 106 3.73 -0.65 -13.67
C ILE A 106 5.11 -0.22 -13.18
N LEU A 107 5.55 0.94 -13.63
CA LEU A 107 6.72 1.63 -13.10
C LEU A 107 6.26 2.46 -11.90
N GLU A 108 6.50 1.94 -10.71
CA GLU A 108 6.15 2.62 -9.46
C GLU A 108 7.34 3.46 -9.00
N PHE A 109 7.09 4.73 -8.68
CA PHE A 109 8.10 5.64 -8.13
C PHE A 109 7.73 6.00 -6.69
N ILE A 110 8.68 5.74 -5.80
CA ILE A 110 8.62 5.99 -4.36
C ILE A 110 10.00 6.43 -3.86
N GLY A 111 10.18 6.44 -2.54
CA GLY A 111 11.35 6.86 -1.81
C GLY A 111 10.91 7.84 -0.73
N GLY A 112 11.81 8.73 -0.33
CA GLY A 112 11.47 9.82 0.58
C GLY A 112 10.30 10.65 0.05
N GLU A 113 10.53 11.44 -1.01
CA GLU A 113 9.47 12.07 -1.79
C GLU A 113 9.87 12.06 -3.28
N PRO A 114 9.25 11.22 -4.12
CA PRO A 114 9.68 11.05 -5.51
C PRO A 114 9.52 12.30 -6.36
N LEU A 115 8.56 13.19 -6.06
CA LEU A 115 8.34 14.41 -6.84
C LEU A 115 9.49 15.43 -6.71
N LEU A 116 10.40 15.27 -5.74
CA LEU A 116 11.65 16.03 -5.71
C LEU A 116 12.51 15.78 -6.96
N GLU A 117 12.40 14.57 -7.52
CA GLU A 117 13.22 14.10 -8.66
C GLU A 117 12.38 13.86 -9.91
N ILE A 118 11.33 14.68 -10.14
CA ILE A 118 10.41 14.50 -11.28
C ILE A 118 11.12 14.51 -12.65
N ASP A 119 12.20 15.28 -12.79
CA ASP A 119 13.00 15.32 -14.03
C ASP A 119 13.75 13.99 -14.27
N LEU A 120 14.15 13.30 -13.20
CA LEU A 120 14.75 11.96 -13.29
C LEU A 120 13.70 10.90 -13.60
N ILE A 121 12.51 10.99 -12.98
CA ILE A 121 11.37 10.12 -13.30
C ILE A 121 11.00 10.24 -14.78
N ASP A 122 10.90 11.47 -15.31
CA ASP A 122 10.66 11.72 -16.73
C ASP A 122 11.72 11.07 -17.61
N TYR A 123 13.01 11.20 -17.25
CA TYR A 123 14.11 10.53 -17.94
C TYR A 123 13.97 9.00 -17.94
N ILE A 124 13.68 8.38 -16.78
CA ILE A 124 13.50 6.92 -16.65
C ILE A 124 12.35 6.47 -17.55
N VAL A 125 11.22 7.15 -17.50
CA VAL A 125 10.02 6.82 -18.27
C VAL A 125 10.27 6.92 -19.77
N GLU A 126 10.91 7.98 -20.26
CA GLU A 126 11.20 8.14 -21.69
C GLU A 126 12.23 7.10 -22.16
N TYR A 127 13.27 6.83 -21.36
CA TYR A 127 14.27 5.82 -21.71
C TYR A 127 13.69 4.40 -21.68
N PHE A 128 12.80 4.12 -20.73
CA PHE A 128 12.05 2.87 -20.66
C PHE A 128 11.22 2.64 -21.92
N LYS A 129 10.45 3.65 -22.38
CA LYS A 129 9.66 3.56 -23.62
C LYS A 129 10.54 3.24 -24.82
N PHE A 130 11.68 3.92 -24.93
CA PHE A 130 12.65 3.69 -25.99
C PHE A 130 13.15 2.23 -25.99
N ARG A 131 13.58 1.71 -24.84
CA ARG A 131 14.08 0.33 -24.73
C ARG A 131 12.99 -0.70 -24.96
N ALA A 132 11.79 -0.49 -24.42
CA ALA A 132 10.65 -1.36 -24.66
C ALA A 132 10.34 -1.47 -26.16
N PHE A 133 10.38 -0.34 -26.89
CA PHE A 133 10.20 -0.32 -28.34
C PHE A 133 11.35 -1.01 -29.09
N GLU A 134 12.61 -0.70 -28.73
CA GLU A 134 13.81 -1.27 -29.37
C GLU A 134 13.86 -2.80 -29.28
N PHE A 135 13.44 -3.37 -28.14
CA PHE A 135 13.37 -4.82 -27.94
C PHE A 135 12.07 -5.46 -28.45
N ASN A 136 11.16 -4.68 -29.05
CA ASN A 136 9.82 -5.13 -29.43
C ASN A 136 9.08 -5.81 -28.26
N HIS A 137 9.21 -5.25 -27.05
CA HIS A 137 8.65 -5.81 -25.83
C HIS A 137 7.18 -5.40 -25.67
N PRO A 138 6.26 -6.27 -25.18
CA PRO A 138 4.84 -5.94 -25.00
C PRO A 138 4.62 -4.71 -24.09
N TRP A 139 5.54 -4.47 -23.17
CA TRP A 139 5.54 -3.27 -22.32
C TRP A 139 5.63 -1.95 -23.09
N ALA A 140 6.03 -1.93 -24.36
CA ALA A 140 6.02 -0.70 -25.17
C ALA A 140 4.61 -0.10 -25.28
N LEU A 141 3.58 -0.94 -25.24
CA LEU A 141 2.17 -0.56 -25.25
C LEU A 141 1.53 -0.71 -23.86
N ASN A 142 1.95 -1.74 -23.13
CA ASN A 142 1.36 -2.19 -21.87
C ASN A 142 2.18 -1.73 -20.65
N TYR A 143 2.42 -0.44 -20.54
CA TYR A 143 2.98 0.15 -19.32
C TYR A 143 2.03 1.17 -18.71
N MET A 144 2.16 1.33 -17.39
CA MET A 144 1.59 2.41 -16.60
C MET A 144 2.65 2.95 -15.63
N ILE A 145 2.42 4.14 -15.11
CA ILE A 145 3.27 4.84 -14.15
C ILE A 145 2.46 5.03 -12.87
N SER A 146 3.03 4.67 -11.72
CA SER A 146 2.44 4.94 -10.42
C SER A 146 3.35 5.86 -9.62
N LEU A 147 2.79 6.94 -9.06
CA LEU A 147 3.50 7.87 -8.19
C LEU A 147 2.88 7.85 -6.79
N THR A 148 3.66 7.56 -5.76
CA THR A 148 3.23 7.75 -4.36
C THR A 148 3.83 9.04 -3.83
N THR A 149 3.01 10.04 -3.50
CA THR A 149 3.49 11.38 -3.10
C THR A 149 2.82 11.88 -1.83
N ASN A 150 3.56 12.68 -1.06
CA ASN A 150 3.04 13.45 0.05
C ASN A 150 2.21 14.68 -0.37
N GLY A 151 2.19 15.02 -1.66
CA GLY A 151 1.34 16.06 -2.23
C GLY A 151 1.93 17.47 -2.22
N ILE A 152 3.03 17.74 -1.51
CA ILE A 152 3.60 19.09 -1.38
C ILE A 152 3.99 19.70 -2.74
N LEU A 153 4.53 18.87 -3.63
CA LEU A 153 5.04 19.30 -4.94
C LEU A 153 4.07 19.03 -6.09
N TYR A 154 2.91 18.46 -5.82
CA TYR A 154 1.96 18.01 -6.84
C TYR A 154 1.59 19.15 -7.81
N ASP A 155 1.31 20.34 -7.29
CA ASP A 155 0.84 21.49 -8.09
C ASP A 155 1.97 22.26 -8.81
N THR A 156 3.22 21.79 -8.74
CA THR A 156 4.34 22.46 -9.40
C THR A 156 4.28 22.29 -10.93
N GLU A 157 4.78 23.29 -11.66
CA GLU A 157 4.76 23.28 -13.14
C GLU A 157 5.42 22.02 -13.72
N LYS A 158 6.55 21.57 -13.16
CA LYS A 158 7.27 20.39 -13.63
C LYS A 158 6.43 19.11 -13.50
N VAL A 159 5.76 18.93 -12.36
CA VAL A 159 4.89 17.76 -12.13
C VAL A 159 3.68 17.81 -13.05
N GLN A 160 3.02 18.96 -13.16
CA GLN A 160 1.86 19.11 -14.05
C GLN A 160 2.24 18.87 -15.53
N ARG A 161 3.44 19.30 -15.95
CA ARG A 161 3.99 19.03 -17.29
C ARG A 161 4.25 17.54 -17.51
N PHE A 162 4.80 16.84 -16.52
CA PHE A 162 5.00 15.39 -16.59
C PHE A 162 3.68 14.63 -16.77
N LEU A 163 2.65 14.99 -15.98
CA LEU A 163 1.31 14.39 -16.10
C LEU A 163 0.70 14.66 -17.47
N TRP A 164 0.80 15.90 -17.96
CA TRP A 164 0.29 16.28 -19.29
C TRP A 164 0.97 15.51 -20.44
N ARG A 165 2.26 15.18 -20.32
CA ARG A 165 3.01 14.38 -21.31
C ARG A 165 2.65 12.89 -21.29
N ASN A 166 2.01 12.40 -20.23
CA ASN A 166 1.69 10.99 -20.04
C ASN A 166 0.18 10.77 -19.82
N PRO A 167 -0.69 11.25 -20.74
CA PRO A 167 -2.13 11.20 -20.56
C PRO A 167 -2.64 9.76 -20.47
N GLY A 168 -3.47 9.47 -19.46
CA GLY A 168 -4.03 8.13 -19.25
C GLY A 168 -3.02 7.04 -18.90
N LYS A 169 -1.75 7.41 -18.62
CA LYS A 169 -0.67 6.47 -18.27
C LYS A 169 -0.19 6.60 -16.83
N VAL A 170 -0.58 7.66 -16.11
CA VAL A 170 -0.12 7.94 -14.75
C VAL A 170 -1.27 7.78 -13.75
N SER A 171 -1.01 7.06 -12.66
CA SER A 171 -1.82 7.06 -11.44
C SER A 171 -1.04 7.78 -10.33
N VAL A 172 -1.67 8.75 -9.67
CA VAL A 172 -1.05 9.50 -8.56
C VAL A 172 -1.75 9.14 -7.26
N GLY A 173 -1.04 8.45 -6.38
CA GLY A 173 -1.42 8.27 -4.98
C GLY A 173 -1.01 9.50 -4.16
N LEU A 174 -1.89 10.49 -4.05
CA LEU A 174 -1.69 11.65 -3.19
C LEU A 174 -2.15 11.33 -1.77
N THR A 175 -1.24 11.45 -0.80
CA THR A 175 -1.53 11.12 0.61
C THR A 175 -2.00 12.34 1.39
N ILE A 176 -3.28 12.35 1.75
CA ILE A 176 -3.86 13.26 2.75
C ILE A 176 -4.56 12.43 3.83
N ASP A 177 -4.09 12.58 5.06
CA ASP A 177 -4.58 11.81 6.22
C ASP A 177 -5.99 12.22 6.71
N GLY A 178 -6.59 13.27 6.14
CA GLY A 178 -7.83 13.89 6.58
C GLY A 178 -7.58 15.25 7.22
N ASN A 179 -8.38 15.62 8.21
CA ASN A 179 -8.34 16.95 8.85
C ASN A 179 -6.95 17.35 9.35
N ARG A 180 -6.77 18.66 9.55
CA ARG A 180 -5.51 19.26 9.99
C ARG A 180 -4.95 18.56 11.23
N GLU A 181 -5.78 18.29 12.23
CA GLU A 181 -5.35 17.71 13.50
C GLU A 181 -4.74 16.31 13.32
N LEU A 182 -5.38 15.41 12.55
CA LEU A 182 -4.82 14.07 12.30
C LEU A 182 -3.57 14.17 11.41
N HIS A 183 -3.64 14.98 10.36
CA HIS A 183 -2.59 15.14 9.38
C HIS A 183 -1.32 15.72 10.01
N ASP A 184 -1.41 16.89 10.63
CA ASP A 184 -0.27 17.62 11.19
C ASP A 184 0.23 17.01 12.52
N ALA A 185 -0.55 16.14 13.17
CA ALA A 185 -0.04 15.36 14.30
C ALA A 185 1.15 14.47 13.91
N CYS A 186 1.23 14.06 12.64
CA CYS A 186 2.26 13.14 12.15
C CYS A 186 3.02 13.65 10.94
N ARG A 187 2.38 14.29 9.97
CA ARG A 187 2.97 14.78 8.72
C ARG A 187 3.39 16.22 8.89
N VAL A 188 4.66 16.41 9.24
CA VAL A 188 5.24 17.71 9.54
C VAL A 188 6.48 17.95 8.69
N PHE A 189 6.80 19.22 8.46
CA PHE A 189 8.09 19.62 7.91
C PHE A 189 9.22 19.35 8.92
N PRO A 190 10.49 19.36 8.49
CA PRO A 190 11.64 19.18 9.39
C PRO A 190 11.71 20.19 10.55
N ASP A 191 11.08 21.37 10.41
CA ASP A 191 10.97 22.38 11.46
C ASP A 191 9.79 22.14 12.43
N GLY A 192 9.01 21.07 12.22
CA GLY A 192 7.84 20.71 13.02
C GLY A 192 6.54 21.39 12.61
N SER A 193 6.55 22.27 11.60
CA SER A 193 5.32 22.89 11.10
C SER A 193 4.45 21.91 10.32
N GLY A 194 3.13 22.12 10.35
CA GLY A 194 2.15 21.26 9.69
C GLY A 194 2.16 21.37 8.16
N SER A 195 1.82 20.27 7.47
CA SER A 195 1.75 20.22 6.00
C SER A 195 0.34 20.33 5.42
N TYR A 196 -0.70 20.21 6.24
CA TYR A 196 -2.08 20.04 5.78
C TYR A 196 -2.53 21.08 4.75
N ASP A 197 -2.29 22.37 4.99
CA ASP A 197 -2.78 23.44 4.09
C ASP A 197 -2.23 23.34 2.67
N ILE A 198 -0.97 22.91 2.53
CA ILE A 198 -0.34 22.77 1.21
C ILE A 198 -0.91 21.53 0.51
N VAL A 199 -1.02 20.42 1.26
CA VAL A 199 -1.52 19.15 0.71
C VAL A 199 -3.00 19.23 0.37
N GLU A 200 -3.82 19.94 1.16
CA GLU A 200 -5.25 20.13 0.92
C GLU A 200 -5.50 20.90 -0.38
N ARG A 201 -4.74 21.98 -0.63
CA ARG A 201 -4.81 22.71 -1.91
C ARG A 201 -4.43 21.83 -3.10
N ALA A 202 -3.35 21.06 -2.96
CA ALA A 202 -2.94 20.10 -3.97
C ALA A 202 -4.01 19.02 -4.22
N ALA A 203 -4.59 18.48 -3.15
CA ALA A 203 -5.66 17.47 -3.21
C ALA A 203 -6.88 17.99 -3.96
N ARG A 204 -7.32 19.24 -3.71
CA ARG A 204 -8.45 19.85 -4.43
C ARG A 204 -8.24 19.90 -5.93
N LYS A 205 -7.01 20.18 -6.39
CA LYS A 205 -6.68 20.15 -7.83
C LYS A 205 -6.57 18.73 -8.35
N TRP A 206 -5.95 17.83 -7.58
CA TRP A 206 -5.82 16.42 -7.93
C TRP A 206 -7.18 15.73 -8.13
N ILE A 207 -8.13 15.93 -7.22
CA ILE A 207 -9.49 15.37 -7.26
C ILE A 207 -10.22 15.70 -8.57
N GLN A 208 -9.99 16.88 -9.16
CA GLN A 208 -10.60 17.27 -10.43
C GLN A 208 -10.15 16.42 -11.62
N ASN A 209 -9.01 15.74 -11.50
CA ASN A 209 -8.43 14.88 -12.54
C ASN A 209 -8.68 13.39 -12.30
N GLU A 210 -9.31 13.03 -11.18
CA GLU A 210 -9.51 11.64 -10.76
C GLU A 210 -10.97 11.24 -10.89
N ALA A 211 -11.23 10.12 -11.57
CA ALA A 211 -12.59 9.59 -11.67
C ALA A 211 -13.09 9.01 -10.34
N ARG A 212 -12.16 8.49 -9.52
CA ARG A 212 -12.43 7.86 -8.21
C ARG A 212 -11.33 8.27 -7.21
N PRO A 213 -11.31 9.53 -6.74
CA PRO A 213 -10.28 9.99 -5.84
C PRO A 213 -10.32 9.20 -4.53
N GLN A 214 -9.17 8.64 -4.16
CA GLN A 214 -8.98 7.83 -2.95
C GLN A 214 -7.66 8.17 -2.26
N THR A 215 -7.67 8.25 -0.93
CA THR A 215 -6.46 8.55 -0.13
C THR A 215 -6.08 7.37 0.75
N LYS A 216 -4.80 7.29 1.11
CA LYS A 216 -4.30 6.39 2.17
C LYS A 216 -4.14 7.19 3.46
N ILE A 217 -4.58 6.63 4.57
CA ILE A 217 -4.46 7.25 5.90
C ILE A 217 -3.67 6.32 6.80
N THR A 218 -2.65 6.85 7.47
CA THR A 218 -1.87 6.06 8.45
C THR A 218 -2.19 6.51 9.86
N LEU A 219 -2.74 5.59 10.65
CA LEU A 219 -2.97 5.78 12.07
C LEU A 219 -1.71 5.43 12.87
N SER A 220 -1.45 6.21 13.89
CA SER A 220 -0.39 6.01 14.87
C SER A 220 -0.94 6.33 16.26
N PRO A 221 -0.21 5.96 17.33
CA PRO A 221 -0.53 6.39 18.70
C PRO A 221 -0.81 7.90 18.83
N ASP A 222 -0.07 8.72 18.07
CA ASP A 222 -0.13 10.18 18.16
C ASP A 222 -1.40 10.79 17.55
N ASN A 223 -2.05 10.11 16.60
CA ASN A 223 -3.11 10.71 15.78
C ASN A 223 -4.45 9.95 15.81
N VAL A 224 -4.51 8.73 16.35
CA VAL A 224 -5.72 7.87 16.31
C VAL A 224 -6.98 8.51 16.88
N ARG A 225 -6.82 9.46 17.81
CA ARG A 225 -7.92 10.20 18.45
C ARG A 225 -8.69 11.15 17.54
N TYR A 226 -8.19 11.39 16.33
CA TYR A 226 -8.79 12.31 15.36
C TYR A 226 -9.44 11.57 14.18
N LEU A 227 -9.56 10.24 14.27
CA LEU A 227 -9.91 9.38 13.15
C LEU A 227 -11.25 9.74 12.49
N ARG A 228 -12.30 9.92 13.29
CA ARG A 228 -13.63 10.22 12.74
C ARG A 228 -13.65 11.60 12.07
N PRO A 229 -13.27 12.71 12.74
CA PRO A 229 -13.18 14.02 12.09
C PRO A 229 -12.30 14.03 10.83
N ALA A 230 -11.25 13.20 10.81
CA ALA A 230 -10.39 13.07 9.64
C ALA A 230 -11.14 12.50 8.44
N LEU A 231 -11.89 11.42 8.62
CA LEU A 231 -12.66 10.82 7.53
C LEU A 231 -13.83 11.69 7.08
N GLU A 232 -14.52 12.37 8.01
CA GLU A 232 -15.51 13.40 7.66
C GLU A 232 -14.90 14.48 6.75
N ASN A 233 -13.69 14.95 7.09
CA ASN A 233 -12.95 15.91 6.26
C ASN A 233 -12.62 15.35 4.88
N VAL A 234 -12.04 14.13 4.79
CA VAL A 234 -11.71 13.48 3.50
C VAL A 234 -12.92 13.48 2.56
N TRP A 235 -14.08 13.07 3.06
CA TRP A 235 -15.30 13.01 2.25
C TRP A 235 -15.82 14.39 1.87
N SER A 236 -15.73 15.38 2.76
CA SER A 236 -16.09 16.78 2.44
C SER A 236 -15.18 17.44 1.40
N LEU A 237 -13.94 16.96 1.22
CA LEU A 237 -13.05 17.40 0.15
C LEU A 237 -13.44 16.83 -1.23
N GLY A 238 -14.31 15.80 -1.26
CA GLY A 238 -14.71 15.10 -2.48
C GLY A 238 -13.91 13.83 -2.77
N ILE A 239 -13.07 13.38 -1.82
CA ILE A 239 -12.40 12.07 -1.89
C ILE A 239 -13.41 11.02 -1.45
N VAL A 240 -13.68 10.03 -2.29
CA VAL A 240 -14.78 9.06 -2.08
C VAL A 240 -14.33 7.77 -1.39
N GLY A 241 -13.03 7.48 -1.40
CA GLY A 241 -12.44 6.30 -0.76
C GLY A 241 -11.30 6.62 0.19
N ALA A 242 -11.27 5.98 1.36
CA ALA A 242 -10.20 6.12 2.35
C ALA A 242 -9.65 4.76 2.79
N PHE A 243 -8.39 4.46 2.43
CA PHE A 243 -7.70 3.24 2.83
C PHE A 243 -6.86 3.51 4.06
N THR A 244 -7.41 3.16 5.23
CA THR A 244 -6.84 3.48 6.53
C THR A 244 -6.20 2.26 7.17
N ASN A 245 -4.94 2.38 7.60
CA ASN A 245 -4.19 1.33 8.29
C ASN A 245 -3.50 1.89 9.53
N CYS A 246 -3.33 1.05 10.56
CA CYS A 246 -2.42 1.35 11.67
C CYS A 246 -0.96 1.11 11.22
N CYS A 247 -0.04 1.95 11.65
CA CYS A 247 1.39 1.65 11.57
C CYS A 247 1.71 0.36 12.33
N PHE A 248 2.67 -0.42 11.84
CA PHE A 248 2.99 -1.75 12.38
C PHE A 248 3.94 -1.68 13.58
N GLU A 249 4.55 -0.52 13.76
CA GLU A 249 5.57 -0.22 14.75
C GLU A 249 5.02 -0.32 16.20
N GLU A 250 5.94 -0.50 17.15
CA GLU A 250 5.61 -0.50 18.58
C GLU A 250 5.14 0.88 19.07
N GLY A 251 4.45 0.92 20.22
CA GLY A 251 3.92 2.15 20.83
C GLY A 251 2.40 2.17 21.03
N TRP A 252 1.69 1.20 20.47
CA TRP A 252 0.26 0.99 20.72
C TRP A 252 -0.01 0.54 22.16
N THR A 253 -1.16 0.94 22.70
CA THR A 253 -1.61 0.60 24.06
C THR A 253 -3.10 0.25 24.02
N LEU A 254 -3.61 -0.37 25.08
CA LEU A 254 -5.04 -0.63 25.22
C LEU A 254 -5.89 0.65 25.18
N GLU A 255 -5.37 1.79 25.66
CA GLU A 255 -6.09 3.06 25.56
C GLU A 255 -6.21 3.54 24.11
N HIS A 256 -5.17 3.35 23.29
CA HIS A 256 -5.30 3.61 21.85
C HIS A 256 -6.37 2.72 21.20
N ALA A 257 -6.52 1.47 21.66
CA ALA A 257 -7.53 0.53 21.18
C ALA A 257 -8.95 1.01 21.53
N ARG A 258 -9.13 1.49 22.77
CA ARG A 258 -10.38 2.10 23.25
C ARG A 258 -10.73 3.33 22.44
N ILE A 259 -9.76 4.20 22.18
CA ILE A 259 -9.95 5.39 21.33
C ILE A 259 -10.36 4.98 19.92
N LEU A 260 -9.63 4.06 19.28
CA LEU A 260 -9.94 3.56 17.94
C LEU A 260 -11.37 3.00 17.87
N TYR A 261 -11.74 2.14 18.82
CA TYR A 261 -13.10 1.58 18.90
C TYR A 261 -14.17 2.67 19.02
N ARG A 262 -13.99 3.64 19.93
CA ARG A 262 -14.94 4.76 20.09
C ARG A 262 -15.07 5.60 18.84
N GLU A 263 -13.95 5.97 18.21
CA GLU A 263 -13.94 6.75 16.97
C GLU A 263 -14.64 6.00 15.84
N MET A 264 -14.38 4.69 15.70
CA MET A 264 -15.03 3.86 14.69
C MET A 264 -16.53 3.67 14.96
N VAL A 265 -16.97 3.46 16.20
CA VAL A 265 -18.41 3.40 16.52
C VAL A 265 -19.08 4.74 16.19
N GLY A 266 -18.47 5.86 16.59
CA GLY A 266 -19.00 7.18 16.23
C GLY A 266 -19.03 7.43 14.72
N LEU A 267 -18.07 6.88 13.97
CA LEU A 267 -18.05 6.92 12.51
C LEU A 267 -19.14 6.04 11.89
N ALA A 268 -19.38 4.85 12.47
CA ALA A 268 -20.45 3.95 12.05
C ALA A 268 -21.81 4.65 12.16
N ASP A 269 -22.06 5.31 13.30
CA ASP A 269 -23.26 6.11 13.53
C ASP A 269 -23.40 7.19 12.48
N TYR A 270 -22.34 7.99 12.26
CA TYR A 270 -22.31 9.04 11.27
C TYR A 270 -22.62 8.54 9.85
N LEU A 271 -22.02 7.41 9.44
CA LEU A 271 -22.22 6.83 8.10
C LEU A 271 -23.65 6.33 7.88
N ILE A 272 -24.24 5.69 8.89
CA ILE A 272 -25.56 5.08 8.81
C ILE A 272 -26.64 6.18 8.91
N ASP A 273 -26.56 7.06 9.90
CA ASP A 273 -27.56 8.10 10.16
C ASP A 273 -27.67 9.14 9.03
N ASN A 274 -26.62 9.29 8.22
CA ASN A 274 -26.59 10.20 7.07
C ASN A 274 -26.67 9.47 5.72
N GLU A 275 -26.95 8.16 5.71
CA GLU A 275 -27.03 7.33 4.50
C GLU A 275 -25.82 7.53 3.56
N LEU A 276 -24.62 7.51 4.14
CA LEU A 276 -23.35 7.72 3.43
C LEU A 276 -22.71 6.40 2.98
N TYR A 277 -23.17 5.26 3.50
CA TYR A 277 -22.65 3.93 3.17
C TYR A 277 -22.71 3.58 1.67
N GLY A 278 -23.64 4.17 0.91
CA GLY A 278 -23.73 4.04 -0.55
C GLY A 278 -22.97 5.10 -1.35
N LYS A 279 -22.31 6.05 -0.68
CA LYS A 279 -21.73 7.27 -1.29
C LYS A 279 -20.23 7.39 -1.07
N VAL A 280 -19.75 6.95 0.09
CA VAL A 280 -18.33 6.98 0.47
C VAL A 280 -17.89 5.65 1.07
N TYR A 281 -16.59 5.39 1.06
CA TYR A 281 -16.01 4.15 1.54
C TYR A 281 -14.80 4.39 2.43
N THR A 282 -14.64 3.52 3.43
CA THR A 282 -13.40 3.38 4.18
C THR A 282 -13.06 1.91 4.37
N SER A 283 -11.79 1.55 4.24
CA SER A 283 -11.33 0.18 4.48
C SER A 283 -11.48 -0.27 5.93
N LEU A 284 -11.78 0.64 6.88
CA LEU A 284 -11.97 0.30 8.29
C LEU A 284 -13.12 -0.69 8.50
N PHE A 285 -14.20 -0.56 7.73
CA PHE A 285 -15.35 -1.47 7.73
C PHE A 285 -15.27 -2.43 6.54
N ASN A 286 -15.05 -3.71 6.80
CA ASN A 286 -14.84 -4.73 5.78
C ASN A 286 -15.49 -6.05 6.23
N GLU A 287 -16.38 -6.61 5.41
CA GLU A 287 -17.13 -7.84 5.71
C GLU A 287 -16.24 -9.10 5.78
N ALA A 288 -15.03 -9.04 5.22
CA ALA A 288 -14.11 -10.17 5.11
C ALA A 288 -13.19 -10.36 6.33
N ILE A 289 -13.22 -9.45 7.33
CA ILE A 289 -12.37 -9.55 8.52
C ILE A 289 -13.10 -10.20 9.71
N GLY A 290 -12.38 -10.49 10.80
CA GLY A 290 -13.02 -10.90 12.05
C GLY A 290 -13.46 -12.37 12.09
N LYS A 291 -12.86 -13.20 11.24
CA LYS A 291 -13.10 -14.65 11.14
C LYS A 291 -11.80 -15.41 11.42
N PRO A 292 -11.85 -16.72 11.70
CA PRO A 292 -10.64 -17.54 11.77
C PRO A 292 -9.82 -17.47 10.47
N LEU A 293 -8.53 -17.78 10.56
CA LEU A 293 -7.66 -17.77 9.39
C LEU A 293 -8.10 -18.83 8.37
N THR A 294 -8.39 -18.42 7.13
CA THR A 294 -8.79 -19.32 6.03
C THR A 294 -7.75 -19.40 4.92
N GLU A 295 -6.92 -18.37 4.75
CA GLU A 295 -5.87 -18.30 3.74
C GLU A 295 -4.48 -18.32 4.40
N THR A 296 -3.54 -19.01 3.76
CA THR A 296 -2.17 -19.10 4.24
C THR A 296 -1.20 -18.25 3.44
N ARG A 297 -1.59 -17.68 2.29
CA ARG A 297 -0.68 -16.95 1.41
C ARG A 297 -0.15 -15.65 2.03
N ASN A 298 1.09 -15.28 1.69
CA ASN A 298 1.60 -13.95 1.97
C ASN A 298 0.92 -12.93 1.02
N TRP A 299 0.15 -11.99 1.57
CA TRP A 299 -0.59 -11.03 0.75
C TRP A 299 0.25 -9.84 0.26
N CYS A 300 1.38 -9.54 0.91
CA CYS A 300 2.13 -8.34 0.59
C CYS A 300 3.21 -8.53 -0.48
N GLY A 301 3.56 -9.76 -0.89
CA GLY A 301 4.59 -10.01 -1.91
C GLY A 301 6.04 -9.67 -1.51
N GLY A 302 6.24 -9.11 -0.31
CA GLY A 302 7.56 -8.84 0.29
C GLY A 302 8.35 -10.11 0.64
N ASN A 303 7.81 -11.29 0.35
CA ASN A 303 8.44 -12.59 0.41
C ASN A 303 9.23 -12.95 -0.88
N GLY A 304 9.66 -11.93 -1.65
CA GLY A 304 10.47 -12.11 -2.86
C GLY A 304 9.67 -12.23 -4.16
N GLN A 305 8.44 -11.72 -4.20
CA GLN A 305 7.65 -11.57 -5.43
C GLN A 305 7.77 -10.17 -6.03
N MET A 306 7.90 -9.16 -5.16
CA MET A 306 8.13 -7.76 -5.50
C MET A 306 9.58 -7.48 -5.89
N LEU A 307 9.79 -6.39 -6.65
CA LEU A 307 11.11 -5.91 -7.07
C LEU A 307 11.20 -4.40 -6.86
N ALA A 308 12.04 -3.98 -5.92
CA ALA A 308 12.41 -2.58 -5.71
C ALA A 308 13.88 -2.35 -6.06
N ILE A 309 14.18 -1.22 -6.71
CA ILE A 309 15.53 -0.81 -7.11
C ILE A 309 15.90 0.44 -6.31
N GLY A 310 16.97 0.34 -5.51
CA GLY A 310 17.49 1.41 -4.67
C GLY A 310 18.22 2.50 -5.45
N THR A 311 18.51 3.62 -4.78
CA THR A 311 19.27 4.75 -5.36
C THR A 311 20.67 4.35 -5.84
N ASP A 312 21.24 3.32 -5.21
CA ASP A 312 22.54 2.72 -5.48
C ASP A 312 22.46 1.53 -6.45
N GLY A 313 21.30 1.22 -7.01
CA GLY A 313 21.06 0.12 -7.96
C GLY A 313 21.03 -1.28 -7.35
N LYS A 314 21.06 -1.44 -6.03
CA LYS A 314 20.73 -2.72 -5.38
C LYS A 314 19.24 -3.03 -5.54
N CYS A 315 18.91 -4.31 -5.61
CA CYS A 315 17.54 -4.79 -5.75
C CYS A 315 17.04 -5.42 -4.44
N PHE A 316 15.78 -5.19 -4.09
CA PHE A 316 15.18 -5.62 -2.83
C PHE A 316 13.79 -6.22 -3.02
N PRO A 317 13.33 -7.11 -2.11
CA PRO A 317 11.96 -7.63 -2.12
C PRO A 317 10.94 -6.53 -1.84
N CYS A 318 11.28 -5.50 -1.08
CA CYS A 318 10.52 -4.26 -0.95
C CYS A 318 11.42 -3.20 -0.31
N ILE A 319 10.98 -1.94 -0.32
CA ILE A 319 11.74 -0.83 0.25
C ILE A 319 12.05 -0.99 1.75
N ARG A 320 11.23 -1.73 2.50
CA ARG A 320 11.45 -2.00 3.93
C ARG A 320 12.63 -2.94 4.21
N PHE A 321 13.25 -3.52 3.18
CA PHE A 321 14.50 -4.28 3.30
C PHE A 321 15.76 -3.43 3.06
N MET A 322 15.60 -2.14 2.73
CA MET A 322 16.70 -1.20 2.52
C MET A 322 17.14 -0.57 3.84
N GLU A 323 18.43 -0.21 3.94
CA GLU A 323 19.02 0.34 5.18
C GLU A 323 18.27 1.59 5.68
N TYR A 324 17.88 2.48 4.76
CA TYR A 324 17.21 3.73 5.12
C TYR A 324 15.81 3.55 5.75
N SER A 325 15.24 2.34 5.67
CA SER A 325 13.95 1.93 6.27
C SER A 325 14.09 1.05 7.51
N MET A 326 15.31 0.75 7.96
CA MET A 326 15.56 -0.07 9.14
C MET A 326 15.56 0.80 10.39
N SER A 327 14.70 0.49 11.35
CA SER A 327 14.62 1.20 12.64
C SER A 327 15.43 0.54 13.75
N THR A 328 15.75 -0.74 13.60
CA THR A 328 16.47 -1.49 14.63
C THR A 328 17.99 -1.28 14.52
N PRO A 329 18.67 -0.81 15.58
CA PRO A 329 20.12 -0.57 15.53
C PRO A 329 20.90 -1.83 15.13
N GLY A 330 21.83 -1.66 14.18
CA GLY A 330 22.68 -2.75 13.68
C GLY A 330 22.01 -3.71 12.69
N ARG A 331 20.73 -3.51 12.37
CA ARG A 331 20.05 -4.24 11.31
C ARG A 331 20.65 -3.89 9.95
N LYS A 332 20.99 -4.91 9.17
CA LYS A 332 21.52 -4.74 7.82
C LYS A 332 20.42 -4.86 6.79
N GLU A 333 20.56 -4.12 5.70
CA GLU A 333 19.74 -4.32 4.51
C GLU A 333 19.86 -5.74 3.93
N GLN A 334 18.84 -6.17 3.19
CA GLN A 334 18.79 -7.51 2.60
C GLN A 334 18.44 -7.43 1.11
N SER A 335 19.46 -7.34 0.27
CA SER A 335 19.30 -7.32 -1.18
C SER A 335 19.05 -8.71 -1.76
N ILE A 336 18.49 -8.72 -2.97
CA ILE A 336 18.25 -9.91 -3.81
C ILE A 336 19.07 -9.86 -5.10
N GLY A 337 20.16 -9.10 -5.09
CA GLY A 337 21.03 -8.81 -6.22
C GLY A 337 21.11 -7.31 -6.52
N ASP A 338 21.59 -7.00 -7.73
CA ASP A 338 21.80 -5.61 -8.18
C ASP A 338 21.70 -5.51 -9.72
N ILE A 339 21.55 -4.29 -10.24
CA ILE A 339 21.38 -4.05 -11.68
C ILE A 339 22.63 -4.33 -12.53
N TRP A 340 23.81 -4.43 -11.92
CA TRP A 340 25.07 -4.69 -12.63
C TRP A 340 25.32 -6.17 -12.80
N ARG A 341 25.25 -6.97 -11.73
CA ARG A 341 25.46 -8.41 -11.75
C ARG A 341 24.20 -9.18 -12.14
N GLY A 342 23.03 -8.67 -11.77
CA GLY A 342 21.74 -9.32 -11.89
C GLY A 342 21.15 -9.78 -10.55
N LEU A 343 19.93 -10.28 -10.61
CA LEU A 343 19.22 -10.85 -9.46
C LEU A 343 19.79 -12.21 -9.11
N ASP A 344 19.91 -12.46 -7.82
CA ASP A 344 20.41 -13.72 -7.31
C ASP A 344 19.46 -14.87 -7.70
N ARG A 345 20.05 -16.04 -7.94
CA ARG A 345 19.28 -17.27 -8.12
C ARG A 345 18.76 -17.74 -6.78
N ARG A 346 17.48 -18.11 -6.77
CA ARG A 346 16.80 -18.62 -5.57
C ARG A 346 17.53 -19.80 -4.96
N GLU A 347 18.07 -20.71 -5.77
CA GLU A 347 18.75 -21.91 -5.27
C GLU A 347 20.12 -21.60 -4.64
N GLU A 348 20.72 -20.49 -5.05
CA GLU A 348 22.08 -20.10 -4.69
C GLU A 348 22.10 -19.08 -3.54
N ASN A 349 20.99 -18.39 -3.26
CA ASN A 349 20.87 -17.40 -2.19
C ASN A 349 19.97 -17.90 -1.03
N PRO A 350 20.55 -18.20 0.17
CA PRO A 350 19.80 -18.59 1.36
C PRO A 350 18.71 -17.60 1.79
N TRP A 351 18.94 -16.29 1.60
CA TRP A 351 17.96 -15.25 1.89
C TRP A 351 16.70 -15.39 1.03
N LEU A 352 16.86 -15.59 -0.28
CA LEU A 352 15.74 -15.80 -1.20
C LEU A 352 14.97 -17.10 -0.90
N ARG A 353 15.67 -18.17 -0.48
CA ARG A 353 15.01 -19.41 -0.04
C ARG A 353 14.16 -19.17 1.20
N ARG A 354 14.72 -18.47 2.19
CA ARG A 354 14.01 -18.13 3.42
C ARG A 354 12.75 -17.32 3.13
N LEU A 355 12.83 -16.32 2.25
CA LEU A 355 11.67 -15.50 1.88
C LEU A 355 10.53 -16.34 1.28
N LYS A 356 10.83 -17.32 0.40
CA LYS A 356 9.80 -18.15 -0.24
C LYS A 356 9.00 -19.00 0.75
N GLU A 357 9.60 -19.38 1.87
CA GLU A 357 8.95 -20.16 2.93
C GLU A 357 7.96 -19.33 3.76
N ILE A 358 7.93 -18.01 3.57
CA ILE A 358 7.13 -17.10 4.38
C ILE A 358 5.71 -17.05 3.84
N ASP A 359 4.80 -17.52 4.68
CA ASP A 359 3.36 -17.47 4.51
C ASP A 359 2.74 -16.94 5.83
N MET A 360 1.42 -16.81 5.90
CA MET A 360 0.73 -16.26 7.08
C MET A 360 0.87 -17.14 8.32
N ILE A 361 0.90 -18.47 8.15
CA ILE A 361 1.03 -19.43 9.23
C ILE A 361 2.48 -19.49 9.70
N SER A 362 3.43 -19.63 8.78
CA SER A 362 4.84 -19.84 9.07
C SER A 362 5.45 -18.73 9.92
N GLN A 363 4.98 -17.50 9.75
CA GLN A 363 5.44 -16.33 10.50
C GLN A 363 4.67 -16.10 11.81
N SER A 364 3.55 -16.78 12.00
CA SER A 364 2.63 -16.56 13.11
C SER A 364 2.87 -17.54 14.27
N ALA A 365 2.82 -17.04 15.50
CA ALA A 365 2.77 -17.90 16.68
C ALA A 365 1.43 -18.65 16.76
N GLN A 366 1.39 -19.76 17.51
CA GLN A 366 0.19 -20.60 17.65
C GLN A 366 -1.06 -19.80 18.06
N LYS A 367 -0.91 -18.86 19.02
CA LYS A 367 -2.00 -17.96 19.44
C LYS A 367 -2.64 -17.15 18.30
N CYS A 368 -1.87 -16.83 17.25
CA CYS A 368 -2.34 -16.07 16.10
C CYS A 368 -3.04 -16.98 15.07
N ILE A 369 -2.59 -18.24 14.96
CA ILE A 369 -3.21 -19.26 14.12
C ILE A 369 -4.58 -19.65 14.69
N ASP A 370 -4.66 -19.81 16.01
CA ASP A 370 -5.90 -20.20 16.72
C ASP A 370 -6.84 -19.01 16.97
N CYS A 371 -6.44 -17.80 16.60
CA CYS A 371 -7.21 -16.59 16.84
C CYS A 371 -8.49 -16.58 15.97
N GLN A 372 -9.64 -16.40 16.63
CA GLN A 372 -10.96 -16.44 15.99
C GLN A 372 -11.25 -15.21 15.09
N ILE A 373 -10.37 -14.20 15.12
CA ILE A 373 -10.46 -12.98 14.31
C ILE A 373 -9.21 -12.74 13.43
N ALA A 374 -8.45 -13.80 13.15
CA ALA A 374 -7.18 -13.72 12.41
C ALA A 374 -7.34 -13.27 10.95
N ALA A 375 -8.48 -13.52 10.30
CA ALA A 375 -8.78 -13.06 8.95
C ALA A 375 -8.75 -11.52 8.90
N GLY A 376 -7.98 -10.97 7.96
CA GLY A 376 -7.76 -9.53 7.82
C GLY A 376 -6.81 -8.92 8.86
N CYS A 377 -6.17 -9.72 9.71
CA CYS A 377 -5.16 -9.23 10.64
C CYS A 377 -3.85 -8.97 9.89
N SER A 378 -3.62 -7.69 9.56
CA SER A 378 -2.47 -7.23 8.77
C SER A 378 -1.10 -7.54 9.40
N LEU A 379 -0.07 -7.60 8.56
CA LEU A 379 1.33 -7.71 8.98
C LEU A 379 2.27 -7.14 7.92
N CYS A 380 3.56 -7.00 8.26
CA CYS A 380 4.58 -6.55 7.34
C CYS A 380 5.85 -7.41 7.43
N THR A 381 6.11 -8.21 6.38
CA THR A 381 7.29 -9.08 6.27
C THR A 381 8.62 -8.31 6.43
N GLY A 382 8.70 -7.09 5.88
CA GLY A 382 9.88 -6.24 6.01
C GLY A 382 10.10 -5.75 7.44
N TYR A 383 9.03 -5.32 8.13
CA TYR A 383 9.13 -4.87 9.51
C TYR A 383 9.43 -6.03 10.49
N ASN A 384 8.90 -7.22 10.23
CA ASN A 384 9.27 -8.44 10.96
C ASN A 384 10.79 -8.65 10.94
N TYR A 385 11.41 -8.54 9.76
CA TYR A 385 12.87 -8.64 9.62
C TYR A 385 13.60 -7.52 10.34
N ASP A 386 13.16 -6.27 10.17
CA ASP A 386 13.75 -5.13 10.88
C ASP A 386 13.80 -5.41 12.39
N ARG A 387 12.63 -5.72 12.96
CA ARG A 387 12.47 -5.87 14.41
C ARG A 387 13.16 -7.11 14.99
N PHE A 388 13.03 -8.27 14.34
CA PHE A 388 13.44 -9.56 14.92
C PHE A 388 14.65 -10.19 14.21
N GLY A 389 14.98 -9.74 13.02
CA GLY A 389 16.07 -10.29 12.20
C GLY A 389 15.72 -11.54 11.43
N ASP A 390 14.49 -12.01 11.57
CA ASP A 390 13.91 -13.04 10.74
C ASP A 390 12.57 -12.51 10.21
N PRO A 391 12.41 -12.35 8.88
CA PRO A 391 11.14 -11.94 8.28
C PRO A 391 9.98 -12.92 8.59
N ASN A 392 10.30 -14.15 8.98
CA ASN A 392 9.34 -15.19 9.35
C ASN A 392 8.98 -15.19 10.85
N VAL A 393 9.06 -14.02 11.51
CA VAL A 393 8.60 -13.82 12.89
C VAL A 393 7.69 -12.61 12.94
N ARG A 394 6.39 -12.84 13.17
CA ARG A 394 5.36 -11.80 13.11
C ARG A 394 5.44 -10.81 14.27
N ALA A 395 5.50 -9.52 13.95
CA ALA A 395 5.21 -8.45 14.89
C ALA A 395 3.71 -8.42 15.23
N THR A 396 3.38 -8.34 16.53
CA THR A 396 1.99 -8.32 17.02
C THR A 396 1.61 -7.03 17.74
N PHE A 397 2.34 -5.92 17.51
CA PHE A 397 2.10 -4.65 18.22
C PHE A 397 0.72 -4.04 17.92
N ILE A 398 0.14 -4.33 16.75
CA ILE A 398 -1.20 -3.86 16.36
C ILE A 398 -2.33 -4.79 16.82
N CYS A 399 -2.05 -5.82 17.62
CA CYS A 399 -3.03 -6.84 18.01
C CYS A 399 -4.28 -6.22 18.64
N ASP A 400 -4.10 -5.29 19.59
CA ASP A 400 -5.22 -4.62 20.24
C ASP A 400 -6.03 -3.74 19.27
N MET A 401 -5.35 -3.12 18.28
CA MET A 401 -6.02 -2.31 17.26
C MET A 401 -6.89 -3.18 16.36
N GLN A 402 -6.43 -4.39 16.01
CA GLN A 402 -7.23 -5.34 15.23
C GLN A 402 -8.48 -5.75 16.00
N HIS A 403 -8.37 -6.08 17.28
CA HIS A 403 -9.54 -6.42 18.09
C HIS A 403 -10.53 -5.25 18.20
N ALA A 404 -10.04 -4.02 18.41
CA ALA A 404 -10.87 -2.82 18.40
C ALA A 404 -11.59 -2.62 17.05
N ARG A 405 -10.88 -2.79 15.93
CA ARG A 405 -11.43 -2.69 14.58
C ARG A 405 -12.52 -3.74 14.33
N VAL A 406 -12.27 -5.00 14.70
CA VAL A 406 -13.26 -6.07 14.51
C VAL A 406 -14.49 -5.84 15.38
N ALA A 407 -14.31 -5.44 16.64
CA ALA A 407 -15.44 -5.10 17.53
C ALA A 407 -16.30 -3.96 16.95
N ALA A 408 -15.67 -2.94 16.37
CA ALA A 408 -16.39 -1.87 15.68
C ALA A 408 -17.06 -2.32 14.37
N ASN A 409 -16.51 -3.33 13.67
CA ASN A 409 -17.16 -3.96 12.50
C ASN A 409 -18.41 -4.74 12.90
N VAL A 410 -18.35 -5.50 14.01
CA VAL A 410 -19.53 -6.17 14.58
C VAL A 410 -20.65 -5.16 14.83
N TYR A 411 -20.32 -3.99 15.39
CA TYR A 411 -21.28 -2.91 15.58
C TYR A 411 -21.83 -2.36 14.26
N TYR A 412 -20.95 -1.93 13.35
CA TYR A 412 -21.33 -1.27 12.09
C TYR A 412 -22.20 -2.16 11.21
N TRP A 413 -21.76 -3.38 10.91
CA TRP A 413 -22.46 -4.26 9.97
C TRP A 413 -23.81 -4.72 10.51
N ASN A 414 -23.89 -5.14 11.77
CA ASN A 414 -25.18 -5.55 12.36
C ASN A 414 -26.17 -4.38 12.46
N ARG A 415 -25.70 -3.15 12.66
CA ARG A 415 -26.57 -1.97 12.63
C ARG A 415 -27.01 -1.67 11.21
N LEU A 416 -26.10 -1.66 10.24
CA LEU A 416 -26.41 -1.38 8.84
C LEU A 416 -27.39 -2.41 8.26
N TYR A 417 -27.17 -3.71 8.51
CA TYR A 417 -28.09 -4.77 8.07
C TYR A 417 -29.49 -4.59 8.63
N ARG A 418 -29.62 -4.19 9.90
CA ARG A 418 -30.91 -3.88 10.52
C ARG A 418 -31.59 -2.67 9.88
N ASP A 419 -30.83 -1.61 9.61
CA ASP A 419 -31.32 -0.38 8.98
C ASP A 419 -31.83 -0.64 7.56
N LEU A 420 -31.11 -1.50 6.81
CA LEU A 420 -31.47 -1.95 5.47
C LEU A 420 -32.53 -3.07 5.44
N GLY A 421 -32.96 -3.59 6.60
CA GLY A 421 -33.93 -4.70 6.69
C GLY A 421 -33.43 -6.02 6.12
N LEU A 422 -32.11 -6.27 6.14
CA LEU A 422 -31.49 -7.49 5.65
C LEU A 422 -31.54 -8.61 6.70
N ASP A 423 -31.88 -9.82 6.28
CA ASP A 423 -31.79 -11.04 7.09
C ASP A 423 -30.35 -11.57 7.11
N GLN A 424 -29.45 -10.74 7.67
CA GLN A 424 -28.01 -10.99 7.75
C GLN A 424 -27.48 -10.56 9.12
N SER A 425 -26.43 -11.22 9.57
CA SER A 425 -25.67 -10.87 10.77
C SER A 425 -24.18 -10.93 10.50
N PHE A 426 -23.43 -10.02 11.13
CA PHE A 426 -21.99 -10.10 11.17
C PHE A 426 -21.56 -10.80 12.46
N ASP A 427 -20.84 -11.92 12.33
CA ASP A 427 -20.46 -12.77 13.45
C ASP A 427 -19.57 -12.04 14.46
N ASP A 428 -19.91 -12.14 15.74
CA ASP A 428 -19.08 -11.65 16.82
C ASP A 428 -18.13 -12.75 17.31
N ASN A 429 -16.95 -12.80 16.69
CA ASN A 429 -15.86 -13.70 17.10
C ASN A 429 -14.85 -13.01 18.04
N VAL A 430 -15.14 -11.78 18.49
CA VAL A 430 -14.23 -11.06 19.38
C VAL A 430 -14.29 -11.69 20.78
N PRO A 431 -13.16 -11.98 21.44
CA PRO A 431 -13.17 -12.48 22.81
C PRO A 431 -13.94 -11.53 23.75
N GLY A 432 -14.94 -12.05 24.46
CA GLY A 432 -15.82 -11.23 25.32
C GLY A 432 -15.08 -10.44 26.41
N GLU A 433 -13.97 -10.97 26.93
CA GLU A 433 -13.09 -10.26 27.87
C GLU A 433 -12.52 -8.98 27.24
N PHE A 434 -12.17 -9.01 25.95
CA PHE A 434 -11.62 -7.85 25.25
C PHE A 434 -12.69 -6.78 25.00
N ILE A 435 -13.94 -7.17 24.73
CA ILE A 435 -15.06 -6.22 24.60
C ILE A 435 -15.25 -5.43 25.90
N ASN A 436 -15.20 -6.11 27.05
CA ASN A 436 -15.29 -5.46 28.37
C ASN A 436 -14.14 -4.46 28.57
N LEU A 437 -12.91 -4.85 28.21
CA LEU A 437 -11.75 -3.97 28.27
C LEU A 437 -11.91 -2.72 27.39
N LEU A 438 -12.45 -2.84 26.17
CA LEU A 438 -12.73 -1.70 25.28
C LEU A 438 -13.80 -0.75 25.83
N GLN A 439 -14.78 -1.30 26.55
CA GLN A 439 -15.88 -0.55 27.16
C GLN A 439 -15.51 0.03 28.53
N GLY A 440 -14.31 -0.24 29.03
CA GLY A 440 -13.85 0.22 30.35
C GLY A 440 -14.58 -0.45 31.52
N ARG A 441 -15.09 -1.67 31.31
CA ARG A 441 -15.80 -2.48 32.31
C ARG A 441 -14.88 -3.46 33.02
#